data_AF-D3YZT8-F1
#
_entry.id   AF-D3YZT8-F1
#
_cell.length_a   1.000
_cell.length_b   1.000
_cell.length_c   1.000
_cell.angle_alpha   90.00
_cell.angle_beta   90.00
_cell.angle_gamma   90.00
#
_symmetry.space_group_name_H-M   'P 1'
#
loop_
_entity.id
_entity.type
_entity.pdbx_description
1 polymer ?
#
loop_
_entity_poly.entity_id
_entity_poly.type
_entity_poly.pdbx_seq_one_letter_code
_entity_poly.pdbx_strand_id
1 'polypeptide(L)'
;MESKDEVSDSDSGIILQSGPDSPVSPMKELTNAVRKQQRALEARLEACLEELRRLCLREAELTGTLPAEYPLKPGEKAPKVRRRIGAAYKLDEWALHREDPLSSLERQLALQLQITEAARRLCAEENLSRQARRQRKHAALQEEKKLRDLQRCLGDRRRNSEPPPTTVPSLGRELSASDDSSLSDGLLLEEEDSQAPKPP
;
A
#
# COMPACT_ATOMS: atom_id res chain seq x y z
N MET A 1 79.65 -37.69 -26.97
CA MET A 1 80.51 -36.69 -26.30
C MET A 1 79.98 -36.52 -24.90
N GLU A 2 80.83 -36.89 -23.94
CA GLU A 2 80.62 -36.83 -22.49
C GLU A 2 80.45 -35.42 -21.94
N SER A 3 79.72 -35.35 -20.81
CA SER A 3 79.91 -34.55 -19.57
C SER A 3 78.51 -34.18 -19.04
N LYS A 4 77.89 -34.87 -18.08
CA LYS A 4 78.22 -35.08 -16.66
C LYS A 4 78.73 -33.82 -15.97
N ASP A 5 77.78 -33.00 -15.50
CA ASP A 5 77.99 -32.04 -14.42
C ASP A 5 76.90 -32.26 -13.37
N GLU A 6 77.22 -33.16 -12.44
CA GLU A 6 76.58 -33.31 -11.14
C GLU A 6 77.15 -32.22 -10.22
N VAL A 7 76.41 -31.14 -10.01
CA VAL A 7 76.72 -30.18 -8.93
C VAL A 7 76.01 -30.62 -7.67
N SER A 8 76.72 -31.42 -6.89
CA SER A 8 76.42 -31.72 -5.49
C SER A 8 76.94 -30.57 -4.63
N ASP A 9 76.04 -29.69 -4.19
CA ASP A 9 76.32 -28.77 -3.08
C ASP A 9 75.96 -29.48 -1.77
N SER A 10 76.92 -30.25 -1.28
CA SER A 10 76.97 -30.69 0.10
C SER A 10 77.82 -29.69 0.89
N ASP A 11 77.22 -28.70 1.54
CA ASP A 11 77.84 -28.13 2.74
C ASP A 11 76.83 -27.40 3.65
N SER A 12 77.07 -27.58 4.95
CA SER A 12 76.61 -26.78 6.07
C SER A 12 75.19 -27.04 6.56
N GLY A 13 75.05 -28.25 7.11
CA GLY A 13 74.12 -28.51 8.21
C GLY A 13 74.45 -27.66 9.43
N ILE A 14 73.90 -26.46 9.49
CA ILE A 14 73.64 -25.77 10.75
C ILE A 14 72.23 -26.19 11.19
N ILE A 15 72.17 -27.24 12.00
CA ILE A 15 70.96 -27.54 12.76
C ILE A 15 70.91 -26.54 13.92
N LEU A 16 70.41 -25.34 13.66
CA LEU A 16 69.90 -24.48 14.72
C LEU A 16 68.64 -25.15 15.25
N GLN A 17 68.79 -25.98 16.29
CA GLN A 17 67.71 -26.34 17.19
C GLN A 17 67.25 -25.05 17.88
N SER A 18 66.49 -24.24 17.16
CA SER A 18 65.76 -23.11 17.73
C SER A 18 64.61 -23.73 18.52
N GLY A 19 64.79 -23.80 19.84
CA GLY A 19 63.70 -24.14 20.74
C GLY A 19 62.49 -23.21 20.51
N PRO A 20 61.27 -23.65 20.84
CA PRO A 20 60.03 -22.99 20.41
C PRO A 20 59.75 -21.59 21.02
N ASP A 21 60.68 -20.99 21.77
CA ASP A 21 60.49 -19.70 22.46
C ASP A 21 61.52 -18.64 22.07
N SER A 22 61.53 -18.23 20.80
CA SER A 22 62.19 -16.99 20.38
C SER A 22 61.14 -15.87 20.26
N PRO A 23 61.25 -14.75 20.99
CA PRO A 23 60.25 -13.67 20.91
C PRO A 23 60.27 -13.11 19.49
N VAL A 24 59.18 -13.32 18.77
CA VAL A 24 59.02 -12.83 17.41
C VAL A 24 59.17 -11.31 17.46
N SER A 25 60.12 -10.76 16.70
CA SER A 25 60.35 -9.31 16.64
C SER A 25 59.02 -8.56 16.47
N PRO A 26 58.75 -7.48 17.24
CA PRO A 26 57.48 -6.74 17.18
C PRO A 26 57.10 -6.31 15.75
N MET A 27 58.09 -6.05 14.89
CA MET A 27 57.92 -5.74 13.46
C MET A 27 57.31 -6.90 12.64
N LYS A 28 57.70 -8.15 12.94
CA LYS A 28 57.16 -9.35 12.29
C LYS A 28 55.74 -9.65 12.77
N GLU A 29 55.43 -9.38 14.04
CA GLU A 29 54.07 -9.53 14.57
C GLU A 29 53.10 -8.51 13.96
N LEU A 30 53.51 -7.24 13.85
CA LEU A 30 52.70 -6.19 13.23
C LEU A 30 52.43 -6.47 11.75
N THR A 31 53.43 -6.90 10.99
CA THR A 31 53.25 -7.26 9.57
C THR A 31 52.34 -8.48 9.38
N ASN A 32 52.43 -9.49 10.26
CA ASN A 32 51.51 -10.63 10.25
C ASN A 32 50.08 -10.23 10.63
N ALA A 33 49.92 -9.33 11.61
CA ALA A 33 48.61 -8.78 11.98
C ALA A 33 47.98 -8.01 10.81
N VAL A 34 48.74 -7.15 10.13
CA VAL A 34 48.26 -6.42 8.94
C VAL A 34 47.88 -7.37 7.80
N ARG A 35 48.69 -8.40 7.52
CA ARG A 35 48.35 -9.43 6.52
C ARG A 35 47.10 -10.22 6.89
N LYS A 36 46.90 -10.51 8.18
CA LYS A 36 45.69 -11.19 8.67
C LYS A 36 44.46 -10.31 8.50
N GLN A 37 44.57 -9.01 8.83
CA GLN A 37 43.49 -8.04 8.61
C GLN A 37 43.17 -7.88 7.12
N GLN A 38 44.19 -7.79 6.26
CA GLN A 38 44.02 -7.74 4.82
C GLN A 38 43.22 -8.95 4.31
N ARG A 39 43.63 -10.18 4.68
CA ARG A 39 42.91 -11.40 4.29
C ARG A 39 41.47 -11.44 4.81
N ALA A 40 41.23 -10.95 6.02
CA ALA A 40 39.88 -10.89 6.59
C ALA A 40 38.98 -9.91 5.83
N LEU A 41 39.53 -8.76 5.41
CA LEU A 41 38.83 -7.77 4.59
C LEU A 41 38.55 -8.30 3.19
N GLU A 42 39.53 -8.96 2.56
CA GLU A 42 39.38 -9.61 1.26
C GLU A 42 38.28 -10.69 1.31
N ALA A 43 38.29 -11.56 2.32
CA ALA A 43 37.26 -12.59 2.49
C ALA A 43 35.86 -11.99 2.70
N ARG A 44 35.75 -10.89 3.46
CA ARG A 44 34.48 -10.18 3.64
C ARG A 44 33.98 -9.56 2.33
N LEU A 45 34.89 -8.97 1.56
CA LEU A 45 34.56 -8.40 0.25
C LEU A 45 34.05 -9.48 -0.71
N GLU A 46 34.73 -10.63 -0.77
CA GLU A 46 34.31 -11.76 -1.59
C GLU A 46 32.91 -12.24 -1.21
N ALA A 47 32.62 -12.40 0.08
CA ALA A 47 31.29 -12.78 0.56
C ALA A 47 30.21 -11.77 0.15
N CYS A 48 30.48 -10.46 0.28
CA CYS A 48 29.53 -9.42 -0.16
C CYS A 48 29.30 -9.44 -1.68
N LEU A 49 30.34 -9.70 -2.48
CA LEU A 49 30.19 -9.80 -3.94
C LEU A 49 29.39 -11.04 -4.35
N GLU A 50 29.55 -12.16 -3.65
CA GLU A 50 28.75 -13.37 -3.88
C GLU A 50 27.27 -13.17 -3.54
N GLU A 51 26.99 -12.50 -2.41
CA GLU A 51 25.63 -12.14 -2.03
C GLU A 51 24.99 -11.22 -3.07
N LEU A 52 25.70 -10.18 -3.50
CA LEU A 52 25.24 -9.26 -4.54
C LEU A 52 24.95 -10.01 -5.85
N ARG A 53 25.84 -10.91 -6.28
CA ARG A 53 25.60 -11.75 -7.47
C ARG A 53 24.32 -12.56 -7.34
N ARG A 54 24.07 -13.18 -6.19
CA ARG A 54 22.87 -13.96 -5.95
C ARG A 54 21.60 -13.10 -6.00
N LEU A 55 21.64 -11.90 -5.42
CA LEU A 55 20.52 -10.96 -5.45
C LEU A 55 20.23 -10.48 -6.88
N CYS A 56 21.25 -10.01 -7.60
CA CYS A 56 21.09 -9.56 -8.97
C CYS A 56 20.58 -10.67 -9.90
N LEU A 57 20.99 -11.92 -9.70
CA LEU A 57 20.43 -13.05 -10.46
C LEU A 57 18.95 -13.27 -10.15
N ARG A 58 18.56 -13.21 -8.87
CA ARG A 58 17.15 -13.37 -8.47
C ARG A 58 16.27 -12.23 -8.97
N GLU A 59 16.79 -11.01 -8.97
CA GLU A 59 16.11 -9.85 -9.56
C GLU A 59 16.01 -9.97 -11.08
N ALA A 60 17.08 -10.39 -11.76
CA ALA A 60 17.06 -10.62 -13.20
C ALA A 60 16.11 -11.76 -13.60
N GLU A 61 15.89 -12.74 -12.73
CA GLU A 61 14.86 -13.77 -12.94
C GLU A 61 13.44 -13.18 -12.88
N LEU A 62 13.19 -12.16 -12.06
CA LEU A 62 11.88 -11.51 -11.96
C LEU A 62 11.65 -10.48 -13.07
N THR A 63 12.65 -9.63 -13.31
CA THR A 63 12.56 -8.49 -14.23
C THR A 63 12.90 -8.90 -15.66
N GLY A 64 13.76 -9.90 -15.84
CA GLY A 64 14.27 -10.35 -17.14
C GLY A 64 15.50 -9.58 -17.64
N THR A 65 16.06 -8.67 -16.83
CA THR A 65 17.21 -7.83 -17.17
C THR A 65 18.26 -7.92 -16.06
N LEU A 66 19.54 -8.04 -16.44
CA LEU A 66 20.67 -8.05 -15.50
C LEU A 66 21.26 -6.64 -15.41
N PRO A 67 21.49 -6.09 -14.20
CA PRO A 67 22.11 -4.78 -14.03
C PRO A 67 23.54 -4.69 -14.61
N ALA A 68 23.97 -3.49 -15.00
CA ALA A 68 25.32 -3.25 -15.51
C ALA A 68 26.39 -3.34 -14.40
N GLU A 69 25.97 -3.17 -13.15
CA GLU A 69 26.77 -3.23 -11.92
C GLU A 69 27.05 -4.68 -11.47
N TYR A 70 26.54 -5.68 -12.21
CA TYR A 70 26.75 -7.09 -11.85
C TYR A 70 28.25 -7.42 -11.77
N PRO A 71 28.76 -7.96 -10.64
CA PRO A 71 30.19 -8.21 -10.47
C PRO A 71 30.69 -9.35 -11.37
N LEU A 72 31.17 -9.03 -12.57
CA LEU A 72 31.82 -9.98 -13.48
C LEU A 72 33.32 -10.05 -13.17
N LYS A 73 33.92 -11.25 -13.13
CA LYS A 73 35.38 -11.33 -13.13
C LYS A 73 35.92 -11.01 -14.53
N PRO A 74 37.16 -10.52 -14.67
CA PRO A 74 37.75 -10.22 -15.96
C PRO A 74 37.72 -11.44 -16.89
N GLY A 75 37.02 -11.33 -18.03
CA GLY A 75 36.88 -12.42 -19.02
C GLY A 75 35.63 -13.30 -18.86
N GLU A 76 34.82 -13.12 -17.81
CA GLU A 76 33.54 -13.83 -17.66
C GLU A 76 32.44 -13.19 -18.52
N LYS A 77 31.64 -14.01 -19.21
CA LYS A 77 30.46 -13.54 -19.94
C LYS A 77 29.29 -13.39 -18.99
N ALA A 78 28.47 -12.35 -19.20
CA ALA A 78 27.27 -12.13 -18.42
C ALA A 78 26.30 -13.34 -18.50
N PRO A 79 25.76 -13.81 -17.36
CA PRO A 79 24.82 -14.93 -17.34
C PRO A 79 23.54 -14.56 -18.09
N LYS A 80 23.09 -15.45 -18.99
CA LYS A 80 21.81 -15.29 -19.69
C LYS A 80 20.68 -15.74 -18.77
N VAL A 81 20.05 -14.79 -18.10
CA VAL A 81 18.92 -15.06 -17.21
C VAL A 81 17.61 -15.01 -17.99
N ARG A 82 16.82 -16.10 -17.95
CA ARG A 82 15.47 -16.13 -18.52
C ARG A 82 14.48 -15.71 -17.44
N ARG A 83 13.61 -14.74 -17.75
CA ARG A 83 12.56 -14.29 -16.83
C ARG A 83 11.69 -15.47 -16.39
N ARG A 84 11.60 -15.72 -15.08
CA ARG A 84 10.65 -16.64 -14.45
C ARG A 84 9.28 -16.00 -14.46
N ILE A 85 8.57 -16.20 -15.56
CA ILE A 85 7.16 -15.87 -15.64
C ILE A 85 6.41 -16.96 -14.86
N GLY A 86 6.06 -16.68 -13.60
CA GLY A 86 5.02 -17.45 -12.90
C GLY A 86 3.67 -17.29 -13.60
N ALA A 87 2.58 -17.84 -13.07
CA ALA A 87 1.24 -17.50 -13.55
C ALA A 87 1.00 -16.00 -13.32
N ALA A 88 1.40 -15.17 -14.28
CA ALA A 88 1.19 -13.74 -14.27
C ALA A 88 -0.31 -13.55 -14.45
N TYR A 89 -1.04 -13.47 -13.35
CA TYR A 89 -2.37 -12.88 -13.36
C TYR A 89 -2.18 -11.46 -13.88
N LYS A 90 -2.53 -11.25 -15.14
CA LYS A 90 -2.73 -9.92 -15.68
C LYS A 90 -3.93 -9.38 -14.93
N LEU A 91 -3.69 -8.62 -13.87
CA LEU A 91 -4.74 -7.78 -13.33
C LEU A 91 -5.10 -6.80 -14.44
N ASP A 92 -6.35 -6.84 -14.87
CA ASP A 92 -6.84 -5.90 -15.87
C ASP A 92 -6.75 -4.49 -15.27
N GLU A 93 -5.99 -3.61 -15.92
CA GLU A 93 -5.83 -2.22 -15.48
C GLU A 93 -7.20 -1.52 -15.42
N TRP A 94 -8.16 -1.96 -16.24
CA TRP A 94 -9.55 -1.54 -16.17
C TRP A 94 -10.24 -1.90 -14.85
N ALA A 95 -9.89 -3.03 -14.23
CA ALA A 95 -10.46 -3.46 -12.95
C ALA A 95 -9.97 -2.61 -11.78
N LEU A 96 -8.76 -2.03 -11.88
CA LEU A 96 -8.21 -1.11 -10.87
C LEU A 96 -8.81 0.29 -10.97
N HIS A 97 -9.14 0.74 -12.20
CA HIS A 97 -9.73 2.05 -12.47
C HIS A 97 -11.26 2.05 -12.53
N ARG A 98 -11.90 0.90 -12.26
CA ARG A 98 -13.34 0.82 -12.15
C ARG A 98 -13.76 1.52 -10.86
N GLU A 99 -13.94 2.84 -10.95
CA GLU A 99 -14.58 3.66 -9.93
C GLU A 99 -15.86 2.95 -9.49
N ASP A 100 -15.98 2.66 -8.19
CA ASP A 100 -17.18 2.09 -7.62
C ASP A 100 -18.37 2.98 -8.00
N PRO A 101 -19.45 2.43 -8.59
CA PRO A 101 -20.66 3.20 -8.85
C PRO A 101 -21.14 4.01 -7.64
N LEU A 102 -20.93 3.54 -6.41
CA LEU A 102 -21.21 4.28 -5.18
C LEU A 102 -20.29 5.51 -5.03
N SER A 103 -18.98 5.35 -5.19
CA SER A 103 -17.98 6.44 -5.16
C SER A 103 -18.35 7.56 -6.15
N SER A 104 -18.75 7.20 -7.37
CA SER A 104 -19.16 8.17 -8.38
C SER A 104 -20.38 9.01 -7.96
N LEU A 105 -21.36 8.36 -7.32
CA LEU A 105 -22.60 9.00 -6.89
C LEU A 105 -22.40 9.87 -5.65
N GLU A 106 -21.52 9.46 -4.73
CA GLU A 106 -21.11 10.26 -3.57
C GLU A 106 -20.35 11.51 -4.00
N ARG A 107 -19.45 11.39 -4.98
CA ARG A 107 -18.78 12.54 -5.61
C ARG A 107 -19.78 13.50 -6.25
N GLN A 108 -20.78 12.98 -6.96
CA GLN A 108 -21.83 13.82 -7.56
C GLN A 108 -22.67 14.52 -6.49
N LEU A 109 -23.00 13.85 -5.38
CA LEU A 109 -23.69 14.47 -4.25
C LEU A 109 -22.86 15.61 -3.64
N ALA A 110 -21.56 15.40 -3.42
CA ALA A 110 -20.67 16.42 -2.87
C ALA A 110 -20.61 17.66 -3.76
N LEU A 111 -20.49 17.48 -5.08
CA LEU A 111 -20.56 18.58 -6.04
C LEU A 111 -21.92 19.29 -6.01
N GLN A 112 -23.02 18.52 -5.97
CA GLN A 112 -24.37 19.08 -5.93
C GLN A 112 -24.61 19.91 -4.66
N LEU A 113 -24.06 19.49 -3.51
CA LEU A 113 -24.10 20.28 -2.27
C LEU A 113 -23.47 21.66 -2.49
N GLN A 114 -22.27 21.71 -3.07
CA GLN A 114 -21.59 22.96 -3.39
C GLN A 114 -22.40 23.84 -4.36
N ILE A 115 -23.00 23.24 -5.40
CA ILE A 115 -23.85 23.96 -6.36
C ILE A 115 -25.10 24.53 -5.66
N THR A 116 -25.77 23.76 -4.82
CA THR A 116 -26.96 24.24 -4.09
C THR A 116 -26.62 25.37 -3.13
N GLU A 117 -25.49 25.26 -2.42
CA GLU A 117 -25.04 26.32 -1.54
C GLU A 117 -24.69 27.60 -2.31
N ALA A 118 -23.96 27.46 -3.43
CA ALA A 118 -23.67 28.57 -4.32
C ALA A 118 -24.95 29.20 -4.86
N ALA A 119 -25.93 28.41 -5.30
CA ALA A 119 -27.22 28.90 -5.79
C ALA A 119 -28.01 29.67 -4.72
N ARG A 120 -27.97 29.22 -3.46
CA ARG A 120 -28.55 29.97 -2.32
C ARG A 120 -27.83 31.30 -2.08
N ARG A 121 -26.50 31.31 -2.10
CA ARG A 121 -25.70 32.55 -1.98
C ARG A 121 -26.03 33.53 -3.09
N LEU A 122 -26.12 33.06 -4.34
CA LEU A 122 -26.52 33.87 -5.50
C LEU A 122 -27.94 34.45 -5.35
N CYS A 123 -28.85 33.78 -4.64
CA CYS A 123 -30.19 34.34 -4.39
C CYS A 123 -30.19 35.48 -3.35
N ALA A 124 -29.24 35.45 -2.41
CA ALA A 124 -29.12 36.42 -1.33
C ALA A 124 -28.41 37.72 -1.72
N GLU A 125 -27.80 37.80 -2.92
CA GLU A 125 -27.09 39.00 -3.36
C GLU A 125 -27.97 40.26 -3.42
N GLU A 126 -27.38 41.40 -3.05
CA GLU A 126 -28.05 42.69 -2.86
C GLU A 126 -27.94 43.61 -4.08
N ASN A 127 -27.88 43.12 -5.32
CA ASN A 127 -27.85 43.99 -6.53
C ASN A 127 -28.58 43.37 -7.73
N LEU A 128 -29.68 42.67 -7.46
CA LEU A 128 -30.39 41.89 -8.48
C LEU A 128 -31.68 42.54 -8.93
N SER A 129 -31.86 42.59 -10.26
CA SER A 129 -33.14 42.93 -10.86
C SER A 129 -34.23 41.94 -10.44
N ARG A 130 -35.50 42.37 -10.50
CA ARG A 130 -36.65 41.50 -10.16
C ARG A 130 -36.67 40.22 -10.99
N GLN A 131 -36.34 40.32 -12.28
CA GLN A 131 -36.25 39.18 -13.19
C GLN A 131 -35.11 38.25 -12.80
N ALA A 132 -33.92 38.78 -12.50
CA ALA A 132 -32.76 38.00 -12.08
C ALA A 132 -33.03 37.24 -10.78
N ARG A 133 -33.68 37.86 -9.77
CA ARG A 133 -34.08 37.16 -8.53
C ARG A 133 -35.03 36.00 -8.80
N ARG A 134 -36.04 36.20 -9.66
CA ARG A 134 -36.99 35.13 -10.02
C ARG A 134 -36.29 33.96 -10.70
N GLN A 135 -35.40 34.24 -11.65
CA GLN A 135 -34.62 33.21 -12.35
C GLN A 135 -33.70 32.45 -11.38
N ARG A 136 -32.95 33.16 -10.53
CA ARG A 136 -32.04 32.54 -9.55
C ARG A 136 -32.80 31.71 -8.52
N LYS A 137 -33.96 32.17 -8.05
CA LYS A 137 -34.83 31.39 -7.16
C LYS A 137 -35.31 30.10 -7.83
N HIS A 138 -35.70 30.17 -9.10
CA HIS A 138 -36.08 28.97 -9.84
C HIS A 138 -34.91 27.99 -10.00
N ALA A 139 -33.72 28.49 -10.35
CA ALA A 139 -32.51 27.68 -10.44
C ALA A 139 -32.17 27.02 -9.10
N ALA A 140 -32.19 27.78 -7.99
CA ALA A 140 -31.94 27.23 -6.65
C ALA A 140 -32.92 26.10 -6.30
N LEU A 141 -34.21 26.26 -6.60
CA LEU A 141 -35.21 25.21 -6.39
C LEU A 141 -34.93 23.96 -7.24
N GLN A 142 -34.48 24.12 -8.48
CA GLN A 142 -34.09 22.99 -9.33
C GLN A 142 -32.87 22.25 -8.77
N GLU A 143 -31.84 22.98 -8.33
CA GLU A 143 -30.64 22.37 -7.76
C GLU A 143 -30.93 21.68 -6.42
N GLU A 144 -31.82 22.23 -5.59
CA GLU A 144 -32.29 21.57 -4.36
C GLU A 144 -33.07 20.28 -4.64
N LYS A 145 -33.88 20.27 -5.70
CA LYS A 145 -34.59 19.06 -6.13
C LYS A 145 -33.60 17.97 -6.55
N LYS A 146 -32.61 18.31 -7.39
CA LYS A 146 -31.54 17.38 -7.80
C LYS A 146 -30.77 16.83 -6.61
N LEU A 147 -30.49 17.67 -5.60
CA LEU A 147 -29.82 17.23 -4.38
C LEU A 147 -30.61 16.16 -3.64
N ARG A 148 -31.93 16.36 -3.47
CA ARG A 148 -32.82 15.38 -2.82
C ARG A 148 -32.89 14.08 -3.61
N ASP A 149 -32.94 14.16 -4.93
CA ASP A 149 -32.99 12.99 -5.80
C ASP A 149 -31.69 12.18 -5.70
N LEU A 150 -30.52 12.84 -5.69
CA LEU A 150 -29.22 12.17 -5.47
C LEU A 150 -29.13 11.50 -4.09
N GLN A 151 -29.59 12.18 -3.03
CA GLN A 151 -29.63 11.61 -1.67
C GLN A 151 -30.52 10.36 -1.60
N ARG A 152 -31.68 10.40 -2.28
CA ARG A 152 -32.59 9.25 -2.39
C ARG A 152 -31.91 8.09 -3.12
N CYS A 153 -31.32 8.36 -4.29
CA CYS A 153 -30.62 7.35 -5.07
C CYS A 153 -29.46 6.70 -4.30
N LEU A 154 -28.72 7.47 -3.51
CA LEU A 154 -27.67 6.93 -2.63
C LEU A 154 -28.26 6.02 -1.54
N GLY A 155 -29.34 6.45 -0.89
CA GLY A 155 -30.04 5.64 0.10
C GLY A 155 -30.59 4.34 -0.47
N ASP A 156 -31.19 4.39 -1.66
CA ASP A 156 -31.69 3.21 -2.37
C ASP A 156 -30.55 2.25 -2.72
N ARG A 157 -29.44 2.77 -3.27
CA ARG A 157 -28.28 1.92 -3.60
C ARG A 157 -27.66 1.27 -2.37
N ARG A 158 -27.52 2.00 -1.26
CA ARG A 158 -27.01 1.46 0.01
C ARG A 158 -27.88 0.32 0.54
N ARG A 159 -29.21 0.52 0.55
CA ARG A 159 -30.19 -0.52 0.91
C ARG A 159 -30.13 -1.74 -0.01
N ASN A 160 -29.93 -1.52 -1.31
CA ASN A 160 -29.89 -2.59 -2.30
C ASN A 160 -28.54 -3.32 -2.37
N SER A 161 -27.45 -2.70 -1.88
CA SER A 161 -26.11 -3.31 -1.80
C SER A 161 -25.85 -4.00 -0.47
N GLU A 162 -26.63 -3.69 0.57
CA GLU A 162 -26.54 -4.34 1.87
C GLU A 162 -27.24 -5.71 1.81
N PRO A 163 -26.52 -6.83 2.02
CA PRO A 163 -27.17 -8.14 2.11
C PRO A 163 -28.14 -8.14 3.31
N PRO A 164 -29.32 -8.79 3.19
CA PRO A 164 -30.27 -8.88 4.30
C PRO A 164 -29.58 -9.47 5.53
N PRO A 165 -29.96 -9.07 6.77
CA PRO A 165 -29.41 -9.66 7.98
C PRO A 165 -29.70 -11.15 7.91
N THR A 166 -28.66 -11.92 7.60
CA THR A 166 -28.74 -13.37 7.59
C THR A 166 -28.97 -13.73 9.04
N THR A 167 -30.11 -14.35 9.33
CA THR A 167 -30.43 -14.97 10.61
C THR A 167 -29.24 -15.79 11.07
N VAL A 168 -28.46 -15.23 12.00
CA VAL A 168 -27.51 -15.98 12.80
C VAL A 168 -28.34 -16.87 13.72
N PRO A 169 -28.23 -18.22 13.65
CA PRO A 169 -28.74 -19.05 14.71
C PRO A 169 -27.85 -18.77 15.91
N SER A 170 -28.39 -18.04 16.88
CA SER A 170 -27.83 -17.85 18.20
C SER A 170 -27.53 -19.22 18.84
N LEU A 171 -26.25 -19.55 18.99
CA LEU A 171 -25.81 -20.65 19.83
C LEU A 171 -25.01 -20.09 21.01
N GLY A 172 -25.58 -20.18 22.21
CA GLY A 172 -25.03 -19.69 23.48
C GLY A 172 -26.04 -18.79 24.19
N ARG A 173 -27.22 -19.30 24.57
CA ARG A 173 -27.48 -19.97 25.86
C ARG A 173 -27.08 -19.12 27.09
N GLU A 174 -28.12 -18.51 27.65
CA GLU A 174 -28.36 -18.18 29.06
C GLU A 174 -27.56 -17.04 29.72
N LEU A 175 -28.24 -15.91 29.97
CA LEU A 175 -28.72 -15.46 31.28
C LEU A 175 -29.03 -13.95 31.25
N SER A 176 -30.30 -13.58 31.10
CA SER A 176 -30.96 -12.59 31.96
C SER A 176 -32.38 -12.34 31.46
N ALA A 177 -33.32 -12.74 32.29
CA ALA A 177 -34.73 -12.42 32.19
C ALA A 177 -34.94 -10.92 32.42
N SER A 178 -35.84 -10.32 31.64
CA SER A 178 -36.73 -9.27 32.11
C SER A 178 -37.87 -9.14 31.10
N ASP A 179 -38.92 -9.92 31.37
CA ASP A 179 -40.25 -9.64 30.86
C ASP A 179 -40.82 -8.44 31.63
N ASP A 180 -41.14 -7.36 30.93
CA ASP A 180 -42.26 -6.50 31.34
C ASP A 180 -43.03 -6.08 30.08
N SER A 181 -44.12 -6.84 29.89
CA SER A 181 -45.45 -6.49 29.37
C SER A 181 -45.75 -4.99 29.12
N SER A 182 -46.74 -4.56 28.35
CA SER A 182 -47.68 -5.08 27.34
C SER A 182 -48.53 -3.87 26.93
N LEU A 183 -48.87 -3.78 25.64
CA LEU A 183 -50.13 -3.30 25.04
C LEU A 183 -50.83 -2.00 25.54
N SER A 184 -50.98 -1.08 24.58
CA SER A 184 -52.23 -0.43 24.15
C SER A 184 -53.13 0.30 25.15
N ASP A 185 -53.42 1.58 24.89
CA ASP A 185 -54.81 2.03 24.79
C ASP A 185 -54.94 3.28 23.91
N GLY A 186 -55.91 3.28 23.02
CA GLY A 186 -56.24 4.41 22.15
C GLY A 186 -57.38 5.22 22.73
N LEU A 187 -57.42 6.54 22.46
CA LEU A 187 -58.67 7.30 22.49
C LEU A 187 -58.71 8.31 21.36
N LEU A 188 -59.73 8.11 20.52
CA LEU A 188 -60.39 9.10 19.68
C LEU A 188 -60.86 10.26 20.56
N LEU A 189 -60.64 11.50 20.12
CA LEU A 189 -61.58 12.57 20.36
C LEU A 189 -61.74 13.35 19.05
N GLU A 190 -62.76 12.96 18.29
CA GLU A 190 -63.45 13.89 17.42
C GLU A 190 -64.09 14.94 18.31
N GLU A 191 -63.81 16.22 18.11
CA GLU A 191 -64.81 17.27 18.33
C GLU A 191 -64.65 18.34 17.24
N GLU A 192 -65.56 18.24 16.29
CA GLU A 192 -66.06 19.25 15.38
C GLU A 192 -66.66 20.41 16.18
N ASP A 193 -66.33 21.67 15.86
CA ASP A 193 -67.36 22.71 15.93
C ASP A 193 -67.16 23.76 14.83
N SER A 194 -68.28 24.07 14.20
CA SER A 194 -68.43 24.98 13.08
C SER A 194 -68.88 26.35 13.58
N GLN A 195 -68.76 27.33 12.69
CA GLN A 195 -69.58 28.54 12.59
C GLN A 195 -69.14 29.80 13.37
N ALA A 196 -68.78 30.82 12.57
CA ALA A 196 -68.62 32.22 12.92
C ALA A 196 -69.94 32.88 13.43
N PRO A 197 -69.93 34.12 13.96
CA PRO A 197 -69.97 35.31 13.08
C PRO A 197 -69.25 36.59 13.60
N LYS A 198 -69.16 37.56 12.68
CA LYS A 198 -68.67 38.95 12.79
C LYS A 198 -69.82 39.91 13.26
N PRO A 199 -69.67 41.25 13.21
CA PRO A 199 -68.98 42.23 14.06
C PRO A 199 -69.97 43.05 14.95
N PRO A 200 -69.57 44.22 15.48
CA PRO A 200 -70.02 45.50 14.88
C PRO A 200 -68.89 46.39 14.34
#